data_AF-D2JBY8-F1
#
_entry.id   AF-D2JBY8-F1
#
_cell.length_a   1.000
_cell.length_b   1.000
_cell.length_c   1.000
_cell.angle_alpha   90.00
_cell.angle_beta   90.00
_cell.angle_gamma   90.00
#
_symmetry.space_group_name_H-M   'P 1'
#
loop_
_entity.id
_entity.type
_entity.pdbx_description
1 polymer ?
#
loop_
_entity_poly.entity_id
_entity_poly.type
_entity_poly.pdbx_seq_one_letter_code
_entity_poly.pdbx_strand_id
1 'polypeptide(L)'
;MFLPSLKIESENQDKEHELHKNLINFTDMLFYYCSYDKKVRELMEDVEISMKVKSEKSIVFSFYSEIHKLKVARKFYYDPYSRENSKDLKEYFNMSIESINKTLEQDFAVIDEIVTKENIKKLESYAEKYFDEDQKEDLLNVIDKIDDKELYEIYTHIR
;
A
#
# COMPACT_ATOMS: atom_id res chain seq x y z
N MET A 1 -10.83 -9.10 27.98
CA MET A 1 -10.17 -8.60 26.77
C MET A 1 -8.83 -8.02 27.19
N PHE A 2 -7.72 -8.63 26.78
CA PHE A 2 -6.38 -8.06 27.01
C PHE A 2 -6.14 -7.03 25.92
N LEU A 3 -5.99 -5.76 26.30
CA LEU A 3 -5.46 -4.74 25.41
C LEU A 3 -4.03 -5.16 25.04
N PRO A 4 -3.66 -5.17 23.74
CA PRO A 4 -2.26 -5.34 23.36
C PRO A 4 -1.40 -4.35 24.14
N SER A 5 -0.23 -4.78 24.62
CA SER A 5 0.66 -3.84 25.30
C SER A 5 1.03 -2.71 24.34
N LEU A 6 1.15 -1.48 24.84
CA LEU A 6 1.54 -0.30 24.04
C LEU A 6 2.81 -0.55 23.20
N LYS A 7 3.71 -1.41 23.70
CA LYS A 7 4.90 -1.84 23.00
C LYS A 7 4.59 -2.62 21.71
N ILE A 8 3.65 -3.57 21.77
CA ILE A 8 3.21 -4.37 20.61
C ILE A 8 2.52 -3.48 19.58
N GLU A 9 1.72 -2.50 20.00
CA GLU A 9 1.07 -1.58 19.07
C GLU A 9 2.06 -0.65 18.36
N SER A 10 3.10 -0.21 19.06
CA SER A 10 4.19 0.57 18.47
C SER A 10 4.99 -0.26 17.46
N GLU A 11 5.41 -1.48 17.85
CA GLU A 11 6.15 -2.38 16.96
C GLU A 11 5.35 -2.71 15.70
N ASN A 12 4.04 -2.91 15.81
CA ASN A 12 3.18 -3.15 14.65
C ASN A 12 3.04 -1.92 13.75
N GLN A 13 3.05 -0.70 14.30
CA GLN A 13 3.02 0.52 13.50
C GLN A 13 4.30 0.73 12.71
N ASP A 14 5.47 0.44 13.31
CA ASP A 14 6.75 0.52 12.62
C ASP A 14 6.83 -0.50 11.47
N LYS A 15 6.42 -1.75 11.74
CA LYS A 15 6.29 -2.81 10.73
C LYS A 15 5.34 -2.42 9.59
N GLU A 16 4.18 -1.86 9.92
CA GLU A 16 3.20 -1.40 8.94
C GLU A 16 3.78 -0.28 8.05
N HIS A 17 4.48 0.68 8.66
CA HIS A 17 5.11 1.78 7.95
C HIS A 17 6.21 1.30 6.98
N GLU A 18 7.03 0.35 7.44
CA GLU A 18 8.08 -0.26 6.62
C GLU A 18 7.48 -1.00 5.41
N LEU A 19 6.48 -1.86 5.64
CA LEU A 19 5.82 -2.56 4.54
C LEU A 19 5.15 -1.59 3.57
N HIS A 20 4.48 -0.54 4.07
CA HIS A 20 3.88 0.49 3.22
C HIS A 20 4.89 1.12 2.25
N LYS A 21 6.09 1.44 2.75
CA LYS A 21 7.17 1.99 1.93
C LYS A 21 7.67 0.99 0.89
N ASN A 22 7.81 -0.28 1.25
CA ASN A 22 8.25 -1.33 0.32
C ASN A 22 7.21 -1.60 -0.76
N LEU A 23 5.92 -1.59 -0.43
CA LEU A 23 4.83 -1.73 -1.40
C LEU A 23 4.81 -0.58 -2.42
N ILE A 24 5.01 0.66 -1.98
CA ILE A 24 5.18 1.82 -2.87
C ILE A 24 6.36 1.57 -3.81
N ASN A 25 7.53 1.25 -3.25
CA ASN A 25 8.76 1.05 -4.03
C ASN A 25 8.59 -0.08 -5.06
N PHE A 26 8.04 -1.23 -4.65
CA PHE A 26 7.80 -2.36 -5.53
C PHE A 26 6.85 -2.00 -6.66
N THR A 27 5.74 -1.34 -6.35
CA THR A 27 4.72 -0.98 -7.35
C THR A 27 5.27 0.06 -8.33
N ASP A 28 6.00 1.06 -7.85
CA ASP A 28 6.66 2.06 -8.71
C ASP A 28 7.67 1.38 -9.64
N MET A 29 8.52 0.48 -9.13
CA MET A 29 9.48 -0.26 -9.96
C MET A 29 8.77 -1.15 -10.98
N LEU A 30 7.74 -1.89 -10.58
CA LEU A 30 6.95 -2.75 -11.47
C LEU A 30 6.32 -1.93 -12.59
N PHE A 31 5.67 -0.82 -12.27
CA PHE A 31 5.00 0.03 -13.27
C PHE A 31 6.00 0.73 -14.16
N TYR A 32 7.11 1.21 -13.62
CA TYR A 32 8.13 1.89 -14.42
C TYR A 32 8.84 0.93 -15.38
N TYR A 33 9.37 -0.19 -14.87
CA TYR A 33 10.22 -1.09 -15.66
C TYR A 33 9.43 -2.13 -16.47
N CYS A 34 8.22 -2.50 -16.04
CA CYS A 34 7.42 -3.54 -16.69
C CYS A 34 6.15 -3.02 -17.39
N SER A 35 6.00 -1.70 -17.60
CA SER A 35 4.85 -1.10 -18.32
C SER A 35 4.65 -1.58 -19.76
N TYR A 36 5.63 -2.24 -20.37
CA TYR A 36 5.45 -2.86 -21.70
C TYR A 36 4.53 -4.09 -21.64
N ASP A 37 4.39 -4.72 -20.47
CA ASP A 37 3.53 -5.88 -20.27
C ASP A 37 2.05 -5.46 -20.20
N LYS A 38 1.17 -6.21 -20.88
CA LYS A 38 -0.25 -5.87 -20.93
C LYS A 38 -0.92 -5.94 -19.56
N LYS A 39 -0.62 -6.97 -18.76
CA LYS A 39 -1.23 -7.12 -17.43
C LYS A 39 -0.76 -6.03 -16.48
N VAL A 40 0.51 -5.63 -16.55
CA VAL A 40 1.03 -4.52 -15.75
C VAL A 40 0.32 -3.21 -16.10
N ARG A 41 0.02 -2.96 -17.37
CA ARG A 41 -0.77 -1.77 -17.76
C ARG A 41 -2.21 -1.83 -17.26
N GLU A 42 -2.85 -3.00 -17.31
CA GLU A 42 -4.18 -3.20 -16.73
C GLU A 42 -4.17 -2.89 -15.22
N LEU A 43 -3.14 -3.32 -14.48
CA LEU A 43 -2.97 -2.98 -13.06
C LEU A 43 -2.78 -1.47 -12.82
N MET A 44 -2.07 -0.78 -13.71
CA MET A 44 -1.93 0.68 -13.64
C MET A 44 -3.30 1.37 -13.79
N GLU A 45 -4.13 0.88 -14.73
CA GLU A 45 -5.50 1.37 -14.93
C GLU A 45 -6.38 1.07 -13.70
N ASP A 46 -6.29 -0.13 -13.12
CA ASP A 46 -7.03 -0.50 -11.91
C ASP A 46 -6.67 0.39 -10.72
N VAL A 47 -5.38 0.68 -10.53
CA VAL A 47 -4.88 1.65 -9.53
C VAL A 47 -5.42 3.06 -9.81
N GLU A 48 -5.46 3.47 -11.07
CA GLU A 48 -6.01 4.79 -11.42
C GLU A 48 -7.51 4.92 -11.20
N ILE A 49 -8.26 3.83 -11.35
CA ILE A 49 -9.72 3.76 -11.19
C ILE A 49 -10.09 3.68 -9.71
N SER A 50 -9.30 3.01 -8.88
CA SER A 50 -9.58 2.84 -7.45
C SER A 50 -9.44 4.15 -6.67
N MET A 51 -8.54 5.04 -7.10
CA MET A 51 -8.29 6.32 -6.44
C MET A 51 -9.43 7.33 -6.58
N LYS A 52 -9.81 7.97 -5.48
CA LYS A 52 -10.76 9.10 -5.49
C LYS A 52 -10.07 10.43 -5.68
N VAL A 53 -8.83 10.56 -5.20
CA VAL A 53 -8.05 11.80 -5.26
C VAL A 53 -6.72 11.55 -5.95
N LYS A 54 -6.57 12.06 -7.16
CA LYS A 54 -5.29 12.03 -7.89
C LYS A 54 -4.36 13.13 -7.36
N SER A 55 -3.10 12.78 -7.05
CA SER A 55 -2.06 13.76 -6.77
C SER A 55 -1.10 13.91 -7.95
N GLU A 56 -0.42 15.06 -8.05
CA GLU A 56 0.51 15.36 -9.14
C GLU A 56 1.85 14.60 -9.06
N LYS A 57 2.12 13.86 -7.96
CA LYS A 57 3.43 13.23 -7.72
C LYS A 57 3.66 11.93 -8.48
N SER A 58 2.79 10.95 -8.28
CA SER A 58 2.79 9.63 -8.94
C SER A 58 1.45 8.96 -8.68
N ILE A 59 0.97 8.14 -9.62
CA ILE A 59 -0.26 7.33 -9.44
C ILE A 59 -0.09 6.36 -8.26
N VAL A 60 1.09 5.76 -8.11
CA VAL A 60 1.41 4.81 -7.05
C VAL A 60 1.39 5.51 -5.70
N PHE A 61 2.12 6.63 -5.59
CA PHE A 61 2.14 7.40 -4.35
C PHE A 61 0.74 7.86 -3.95
N SER A 62 -0.08 8.28 -4.91
CA SER A 62 -1.46 8.71 -4.64
C SER A 62 -2.31 7.57 -4.11
N PHE A 63 -2.21 6.38 -4.71
CA PHE A 63 -2.94 5.18 -4.31
C PHE A 63 -2.61 4.75 -2.89
N TYR A 64 -1.32 4.57 -2.59
CA TYR A 64 -0.90 4.19 -1.25
C TYR A 64 -1.16 5.31 -0.22
N SER A 65 -1.02 6.59 -0.59
CA SER A 65 -1.37 7.69 0.31
C SER A 65 -2.86 7.70 0.66
N GLU A 66 -3.74 7.38 -0.30
CA GLU A 66 -5.17 7.25 -0.06
C GLU A 66 -5.49 6.10 0.89
N ILE A 67 -4.88 4.92 0.70
CA ILE A 67 -5.01 3.78 1.64
C ILE A 67 -4.60 4.20 3.06
N HIS A 68 -3.46 4.87 3.21
CA HIS A 68 -3.00 5.34 4.52
C HIS A 68 -4.03 6.29 5.15
N LYS A 69 -4.54 7.26 4.39
CA LYS A 69 -5.57 8.20 4.88
C LYS A 69 -6.85 7.49 5.28
N LEU A 70 -7.30 6.49 4.51
CA LEU A 70 -8.46 5.66 4.85
C LEU A 70 -8.24 4.90 6.17
N LYS A 71 -7.06 4.30 6.37
CA LYS A 71 -6.71 3.61 7.62
C LYS A 71 -6.70 4.57 8.82
N VAL A 72 -6.12 5.76 8.67
CA VAL A 72 -6.10 6.78 9.73
C VAL A 72 -7.52 7.28 10.02
N ALA A 73 -8.30 7.62 8.99
CA ALA A 73 -9.68 8.06 9.15
C ALA A 73 -10.54 7.00 9.84
N ARG A 74 -10.35 5.73 9.48
CA ARG A 74 -11.01 4.59 10.15
C ARG A 74 -10.65 4.50 11.63
N LYS A 75 -9.35 4.57 11.96
CA LYS A 75 -8.85 4.49 13.34
C LYS A 75 -9.45 5.56 14.25
N PHE A 76 -9.66 6.75 13.72
CA PHE A 76 -10.18 7.91 14.46
C PHE A 76 -11.64 8.25 14.13
N TYR A 77 -12.38 7.34 13.51
CA TYR A 77 -13.72 7.63 12.99
C TYR A 77 -14.70 8.12 14.06
N TYR A 78 -14.60 7.56 15.27
CA TYR A 78 -15.45 7.92 16.41
C TYR A 78 -14.81 8.94 17.36
N ASP A 79 -13.63 9.48 17.02
CA ASP A 79 -12.95 10.51 17.80
C ASP A 79 -13.24 11.91 17.21
N PRO A 80 -14.14 12.71 17.81
CA PRO A 80 -14.49 14.02 17.30
C PRO A 80 -13.30 15.00 17.30
N TYR A 81 -12.36 14.87 18.24
CA TYR A 81 -11.19 15.74 18.31
C TYR A 81 -10.26 15.54 17.10
N SER A 82 -10.03 14.28 16.73
CA SER A 82 -9.23 13.94 15.55
C SER A 82 -9.90 14.36 14.24
N ARG A 83 -11.25 14.33 14.18
CA ARG A 83 -12.03 14.77 13.01
C ARG A 83 -11.95 16.27 12.77
N GLU A 84 -11.99 17.08 13.82
CA GLU A 84 -11.92 18.54 13.71
C GLU A 84 -10.52 19.03 13.31
N ASN A 85 -9.46 18.32 13.74
CA ASN A 85 -8.09 18.77 13.57
C ASN A 85 -7.40 18.28 12.29
N SER A 86 -7.98 17.32 11.55
CA SER A 86 -7.36 16.73 10.35
C SER A 86 -8.05 17.18 9.07
N LYS A 87 -7.67 18.35 8.55
CA LYS A 87 -8.29 18.95 7.34
C LYS A 87 -8.17 18.06 6.11
N ASP A 88 -7.01 17.41 5.98
CA ASP A 88 -6.60 16.51 4.91
C ASP A 88 -7.29 15.13 4.97
N LEU A 89 -8.02 14.84 6.05
CA LEU A 89 -8.85 13.65 6.19
C LEU A 89 -10.36 13.93 6.09
N LYS A 90 -10.75 15.20 5.92
CA LYS A 90 -12.15 15.63 5.96
C LYS A 90 -13.04 14.84 4.99
N GLU A 91 -12.57 14.59 3.78
CA GLU A 91 -13.31 13.83 2.77
C GLU A 91 -13.56 12.38 3.21
N TYR A 92 -12.57 11.74 3.83
CA TYR A 92 -12.68 10.38 4.35
C TYR A 92 -13.56 10.31 5.60
N PHE A 93 -13.52 11.31 6.48
CA PHE A 93 -14.42 11.41 7.64
C PHE A 93 -15.88 11.70 7.30
N ASN A 94 -16.18 12.08 6.05
CA ASN A 94 -17.54 12.22 5.56
C ASN A 94 -18.11 10.92 4.98
N MET A 95 -17.26 9.92 4.72
CA MET A 95 -17.71 8.59 4.32
C MET A 95 -18.31 7.85 5.51
N SER A 96 -19.19 6.87 5.27
CA SER A 96 -19.60 5.94 6.32
C SER A 96 -18.47 4.97 6.63
N ILE A 97 -18.44 4.40 7.84
CA ILE A 97 -17.44 3.41 8.23
C ILE A 97 -17.47 2.18 7.31
N GLU A 98 -18.66 1.76 6.86
CA GLU A 98 -18.84 0.68 5.89
C GLU A 98 -18.24 1.04 4.53
N SER A 99 -18.41 2.29 4.10
CA SER A 99 -17.81 2.76 2.85
C SER A 99 -16.28 2.82 2.95
N ILE A 100 -15.72 3.18 4.10
CA ILE A 100 -14.26 3.17 4.33
C ILE A 100 -13.74 1.74 4.25
N ASN A 101 -14.37 0.81 4.97
CA ASN A 101 -13.98 -0.61 4.97
C ASN A 101 -14.05 -1.20 3.56
N LYS A 102 -15.13 -0.94 2.83
CA LYS A 102 -15.29 -1.44 1.46
C LYS A 102 -14.23 -0.88 0.51
N THR A 103 -13.88 0.40 0.62
CA THR A 103 -12.79 0.97 -0.20
C THR A 103 -11.45 0.32 0.15
N LEU A 104 -11.13 0.14 1.43
CA LEU A 104 -9.91 -0.55 1.86
C LEU A 104 -9.85 -2.00 1.34
N GLU A 105 -10.94 -2.75 1.42
CA GLU A 105 -11.02 -4.12 0.88
C GLU A 105 -10.75 -4.16 -0.63
N GLN A 106 -11.30 -3.20 -1.39
CA GLN A 106 -11.07 -3.09 -2.83
C GLN A 106 -9.61 -2.74 -3.13
N ASP A 107 -9.03 -1.80 -2.39
CA ASP A 107 -7.63 -1.39 -2.55
C ASP A 107 -6.67 -2.53 -2.21
N PHE A 108 -6.95 -3.32 -1.17
CA PHE A 108 -6.16 -4.50 -0.82
C PHE A 108 -6.25 -5.59 -1.89
N ALA A 109 -7.40 -5.79 -2.52
CA ALA A 109 -7.52 -6.72 -3.65
C ALA A 109 -6.67 -6.26 -4.85
N VAL A 110 -6.57 -4.96 -5.11
CA VAL A 110 -5.65 -4.42 -6.13
C VAL A 110 -4.19 -4.69 -5.75
N ILE A 111 -3.83 -4.54 -4.47
CA ILE A 111 -2.49 -4.88 -3.98
C ILE A 111 -2.19 -6.38 -4.14
N ASP A 112 -3.14 -7.27 -3.87
CA ASP A 112 -2.99 -8.71 -4.08
C ASP A 112 -2.65 -9.05 -5.54
N GLU A 113 -3.28 -8.36 -6.49
CA GLU A 113 -3.02 -8.52 -7.93
C GLU A 113 -1.69 -7.89 -8.38
N ILE A 114 -1.20 -6.88 -7.66
CA ILE A 114 0.13 -6.29 -7.86
C ILE A 114 1.22 -7.24 -7.32
N VAL A 115 1.11 -7.70 -6.08
CA VAL A 115 2.13 -8.48 -5.36
C VAL A 115 1.95 -9.98 -5.65
N THR A 116 2.10 -10.35 -6.91
CA THR A 116 2.04 -11.75 -7.35
C THR A 116 3.42 -12.30 -7.65
N LYS A 117 3.58 -13.62 -7.49
CA LYS A 117 4.81 -14.34 -7.93
C LYS A 117 5.13 -14.12 -9.41
N GLU A 118 4.12 -13.85 -10.24
CA GLU A 118 4.32 -13.52 -11.66
C GLU A 118 4.98 -12.14 -11.80
N ASN A 119 4.45 -11.13 -11.11
CA ASN A 119 4.96 -9.76 -11.19
C ASN A 119 6.35 -9.62 -10.55
N ILE A 120 6.60 -10.32 -9.43
CA ILE A 120 7.94 -10.42 -8.82
C ILE A 120 8.94 -10.95 -9.86
N LYS A 121 8.63 -12.10 -10.50
CA LYS A 121 9.50 -12.69 -11.52
C LYS A 121 9.73 -11.80 -12.73
N LYS A 122 8.72 -11.02 -13.15
CA LYS A 122 8.87 -10.04 -14.24
C LYS A 122 9.92 -8.99 -13.89
N LEU A 123 9.83 -8.44 -12.68
CA LEU A 123 10.75 -7.42 -12.20
C LEU A 123 12.17 -7.98 -11.97
N GLU A 124 12.29 -9.17 -11.38
CA GLU A 124 13.57 -9.89 -11.26
C GLU A 124 14.22 -10.15 -12.63
N SER A 125 13.43 -10.59 -13.61
CA SER A 125 13.93 -10.86 -14.98
C SER A 125 14.39 -9.59 -15.69
N TYR A 126 13.77 -8.44 -15.38
CA TYR A 126 14.22 -7.14 -15.87
C TYR A 126 15.52 -6.74 -15.18
N ALA A 127 15.55 -6.77 -13.86
CA ALA A 127 16.71 -6.43 -13.05
C ALA A 127 17.94 -7.24 -13.45
N GLU A 128 17.77 -8.55 -13.72
CA GLU A 128 18.90 -9.40 -14.10
C GLU A 128 19.64 -8.93 -15.35
N LYS A 129 18.92 -8.30 -16.28
CA LYS A 129 19.46 -7.82 -17.56
C LYS A 129 19.98 -6.38 -17.51
N TYR A 130 19.42 -5.54 -16.64
CA TYR A 130 19.58 -4.09 -16.72
C TYR A 130 20.10 -3.43 -15.46
N PHE A 131 20.03 -4.10 -14.30
CA PHE A 131 20.48 -3.54 -13.02
C PHE A 131 21.92 -3.95 -12.70
N ASP A 132 22.62 -3.07 -11.99
CA ASP A 132 23.89 -3.43 -11.33
C ASP A 132 23.66 -4.25 -10.05
N GLU A 133 24.75 -4.70 -9.41
CA GLU A 133 24.67 -5.57 -8.23
C GLU A 133 23.96 -4.88 -7.05
N ASP A 134 24.24 -3.60 -6.81
CA ASP A 134 23.64 -2.83 -5.72
C ASP A 134 22.12 -2.68 -5.93
N GLN A 135 21.70 -2.35 -7.16
CA GLN A 135 20.29 -2.23 -7.54
C GLN A 135 19.53 -3.57 -7.43
N LYS A 136 20.20 -4.69 -7.74
CA LYS A 136 19.62 -6.03 -7.56
C LYS A 136 19.45 -6.37 -6.08
N GLU A 137 20.44 -6.05 -5.24
CA GLU A 137 20.35 -6.25 -3.80
C GLU A 137 19.20 -5.43 -3.19
N ASP A 138 19.07 -4.17 -3.58
CA ASP A 138 17.96 -3.29 -3.17
C ASP A 138 16.59 -3.87 -3.57
N LEU A 139 16.47 -4.40 -4.78
CA LEU A 139 15.22 -5.04 -5.24
C LEU A 139 14.90 -6.30 -4.43
N LEU A 140 15.89 -7.17 -4.18
CA LEU A 140 15.70 -8.39 -3.39
C LEU A 140 15.27 -8.05 -1.95
N ASN A 141 15.88 -7.03 -1.34
CA ASN A 141 15.50 -6.53 -0.02
C ASN A 141 14.05 -6.02 0.02
N VAL A 142 13.55 -5.41 -1.06
CA VAL A 142 12.15 -5.00 -1.17
C VAL A 142 11.25 -6.22 -1.31
N ILE A 143 11.60 -7.19 -2.18
CA ILE A 143 10.82 -8.41 -2.43
C ILE A 143 10.69 -9.25 -1.15
N ASP A 144 11.78 -9.46 -0.42
CA ASP A 144 11.78 -10.24 0.82
C ASP A 144 10.84 -9.64 1.88
N LYS A 145 10.71 -8.30 1.91
CA LYS A 145 9.84 -7.62 2.86
C LYS A 145 8.37 -7.61 2.47
N ILE A 146 8.05 -7.66 1.18
CA ILE A 146 6.65 -7.72 0.71
C ILE A 146 6.08 -9.14 0.66
N ASP A 147 6.93 -10.18 0.56
CA ASP A 147 6.51 -11.59 0.62
C ASP A 147 6.34 -12.09 2.07
N ASP A 148 6.63 -11.25 3.07
CA ASP A 148 6.40 -11.55 4.48
C ASP A 148 4.90 -11.52 4.80
N LYS A 149 4.35 -12.72 4.97
CA LYS A 149 2.93 -12.94 5.28
C LYS A 149 2.49 -12.30 6.60
N GLU A 150 3.33 -12.28 7.63
CA GLU A 150 2.98 -11.67 8.92
C GLU A 150 2.87 -10.15 8.77
N LEU A 151 3.81 -9.53 8.06
CA LEU A 151 3.76 -8.10 7.75
C LEU A 151 2.53 -7.78 6.90
N TYR A 152 2.23 -8.60 5.89
CA TYR A 152 1.08 -8.40 5.02
C TYR A 152 -0.25 -8.50 5.78
N GLU A 153 -0.38 -9.47 6.68
CA GLU A 153 -1.54 -9.61 7.55
C GLU A 153 -1.69 -8.39 8.48
N ILE A 154 -0.59 -7.86 9.05
CA ILE A 154 -0.62 -6.62 9.85
C ILE A 154 -1.09 -5.43 9.01
N TYR A 155 -0.59 -5.31 7.77
CA TYR A 155 -0.89 -4.19 6.90
C TYR A 155 -2.33 -4.20 6.38
N THR A 156 -2.87 -5.36 6.05
CA THR A 156 -4.25 -5.53 5.56
C THR A 156 -5.28 -5.66 6.68
N HIS A 157 -4.85 -5.70 7.94
CA HIS A 157 -5.77 -5.87 9.06
C HIS A 157 -6.72 -4.68 9.25
N ILE A 158 -8.01 -4.96 9.13
CA ILE A 158 -9.12 -4.04 9.40
C ILE A 158 -9.73 -4.42 10.77
N ARG A 159 -9.25 -3.79 11.87
CA ARG A 159 -9.69 -4.08 13.27
C ARG A 159 -11.14 -3.75 13.57
#